data_AF-A0A564YCZ7-F1
#
_entry.id   AF-A0A564YCZ7-F1
#
_cell.length_a   1.000
_cell.length_b   1.000
_cell.length_c   1.000
_cell.angle_alpha   90.00
_cell.angle_beta   90.00
_cell.angle_gamma   90.00
#
_symmetry.space_group_name_H-M   'P 1'
#
loop_
_entity.id
_entity.type
_entity.pdbx_description
1 polymer ?
#
loop_
_entity_poly.entity_id
_entity_poly.type
_entity_poly.pdbx_seq_one_letter_code
_entity_poly.pdbx_strand_id
1 'polypeptide(L)'
;QKKLSSEQLYVTIDENPTCTTRELSKFFNVSRHMAICKEMKRFDKVSKTGKWIPHGKWELLEINEQQCVTCCVSLCSHKLQAPILGGILTDSDEKWILYNNIKCKRQWLCRGSCQFLNREVDCTRKNSFVCMVRFKGNCLL
;
A
#
# COMPACT_ATOMS: atom_id res chain seq x y z
N GLN A 1 -24.48 -13.84 27.38
CA GLN A 1 -23.65 -13.18 26.35
C GLN A 1 -22.38 -12.68 27.01
N LYS A 2 -21.18 -13.08 26.56
CA LYS A 2 -19.92 -12.63 27.16
C LYS A 2 -19.72 -11.14 26.82
N LYS A 3 -19.59 -10.29 27.84
CA LYS A 3 -19.34 -8.85 27.67
C LYS A 3 -17.92 -8.68 27.12
N LEU A 4 -17.80 -8.08 25.95
CA LEU A 4 -16.51 -7.74 25.34
C LEU A 4 -15.84 -6.66 26.20
N SER A 5 -14.64 -6.93 26.71
CA SER A 5 -13.86 -5.90 27.40
C SER A 5 -13.26 -4.94 26.37
N SER A 6 -13.77 -3.70 26.37
CA SER A 6 -13.33 -2.63 25.48
C SER A 6 -11.82 -2.39 25.59
N GLU A 7 -11.25 -2.45 26.80
CA GLU A 7 -9.82 -2.26 27.05
C GLU A 7 -8.96 -3.36 26.41
N GLN A 8 -9.36 -4.63 26.59
CA GLN A 8 -8.62 -5.75 25.99
C GLN A 8 -8.66 -5.70 24.47
N LEU A 9 -9.80 -5.30 23.88
CA LEU A 9 -9.91 -5.13 22.43
C LEU A 9 -8.94 -4.04 21.93
N TYR A 10 -8.81 -2.94 22.66
CA TYR A 10 -7.90 -1.86 22.28
C TYR A 10 -6.44 -2.33 22.27
N VAL A 11 -6.01 -3.00 23.34
CA VAL A 11 -4.64 -3.55 23.47
C VAL A 11 -4.32 -4.51 22.33
N THR A 12 -5.20 -5.46 22.02
CA THR A 12 -4.97 -6.42 20.93
C THR A 12 -4.86 -5.75 19.55
N ILE A 13 -5.59 -4.66 19.32
CA ILE A 13 -5.51 -3.91 18.05
C ILE A 13 -4.19 -3.12 17.97
N ASP A 14 -3.75 -2.55 19.09
CA ASP A 14 -2.50 -1.80 19.15
C ASP A 14 -1.29 -2.71 18.91
N GLU A 15 -1.29 -3.91 19.50
CA GLU A 15 -0.28 -4.94 19.29
C GLU A 15 -0.27 -5.50 17.85
N ASN A 16 -1.45 -5.70 17.26
CA ASN A 16 -1.57 -6.19 15.88
C ASN A 16 -2.67 -5.46 15.10
N PRO A 17 -2.34 -4.36 14.41
CA PRO A 17 -3.33 -3.57 13.69
C PRO A 17 -3.85 -4.28 12.43
N THR A 18 -3.23 -5.37 11.97
CA THR A 18 -3.63 -6.09 10.74
C THR A 18 -4.71 -7.15 10.93
N CYS A 19 -5.17 -7.36 12.16
CA CYS A 19 -6.19 -8.35 12.50
C CYS A 19 -7.52 -8.09 11.78
N THR A 20 -8.15 -9.16 11.30
CA THR A 20 -9.51 -9.10 10.76
C THR A 20 -10.55 -9.15 11.89
N THR A 21 -11.74 -8.59 11.64
CA THR A 21 -12.84 -8.62 12.64
C THR A 21 -13.33 -10.03 12.96
N ARG A 22 -13.12 -10.99 12.05
CA ARG A 22 -13.43 -12.41 12.27
C ARG A 22 -12.41 -13.11 13.16
N GLU A 23 -11.12 -12.79 13.01
CA GLU A 23 -10.08 -13.31 13.91
C GLU A 23 -10.31 -12.79 15.32
N LEU A 24 -10.56 -11.48 15.46
CA LEU A 24 -10.90 -10.86 16.74
C LEU A 24 -12.18 -11.47 17.33
N SER A 25 -13.20 -11.78 16.51
CA SER A 25 -14.44 -12.38 17.03
C SER A 25 -14.22 -13.77 17.61
N LYS A 26 -13.33 -14.56 17.00
CA LYS A 26 -12.93 -15.86 17.53
C LYS A 26 -12.10 -15.70 18.80
N PHE A 27 -11.13 -14.80 18.80
CA PHE A 27 -10.26 -14.53 19.95
C PHE A 27 -11.04 -14.10 21.20
N PHE A 28 -11.97 -13.15 21.05
CA PHE A 28 -12.82 -12.68 22.15
C PHE A 28 -14.05 -13.56 22.41
N ASN A 29 -14.21 -14.66 21.67
CA ASN A 29 -15.37 -15.56 21.71
C ASN A 29 -16.72 -14.81 21.58
N VAL A 30 -16.77 -13.87 20.64
CA VAL A 30 -17.96 -13.07 20.30
C VAL A 30 -18.58 -13.66 19.04
N SER A 31 -19.85 -14.08 19.12
CA SER A 31 -20.52 -14.76 18.01
C SER A 31 -20.69 -13.90 16.75
N ARG A 32 -20.83 -12.58 16.90
CA ARG A 32 -21.00 -11.64 15.78
C ARG A 32 -19.80 -10.70 15.66
N HIS A 33 -19.01 -10.87 14.61
CA HIS A 33 -17.92 -9.93 14.24
C HIS A 33 -18.41 -8.48 14.12
N MET A 34 -19.70 -8.26 13.82
CA MET A 34 -20.29 -6.92 13.75
C MET A 34 -20.29 -6.17 15.10
N ALA A 35 -20.25 -6.89 16.23
CA ALA A 35 -20.06 -6.26 17.54
C ALA A 35 -18.66 -5.61 17.66
N ILE A 36 -17.63 -6.27 17.14
CA ILE A 36 -16.26 -5.71 17.10
C ILE A 36 -16.20 -4.50 16.18
N CYS A 37 -16.86 -4.55 15.01
CA CYS A 37 -16.94 -3.39 14.12
C CYS A 37 -17.58 -2.17 14.83
N LYS A 38 -18.59 -2.39 15.68
CA LYS A 38 -19.24 -1.31 16.43
C LYS A 38 -18.33 -0.73 17.51
N GLU A 39 -17.62 -1.58 18.27
CA GLU A 39 -16.66 -1.12 19.27
C GLU A 39 -15.47 -0.38 18.64
N MET A 40 -14.95 -0.86 17.50
CA MET A 40 -13.89 -0.16 16.77
C MET A 40 -14.30 1.24 16.31
N LYS A 41 -15.57 1.41 15.89
CA LYS A 41 -16.12 2.74 15.59
C LYS A 41 -16.19 3.64 16.82
N ARG A 42 -16.43 3.09 18.02
CA ARG A 42 -16.41 3.85 19.28
C ARG A 42 -15.00 4.34 19.62
N PHE A 43 -13.97 3.58 19.27
CA PHE A 43 -12.56 3.99 19.41
C PHE A 43 -12.05 4.90 18.27
N ASP A 44 -12.92 5.33 17.35
CA ASP A 44 -12.56 6.05 16.13
C ASP A 44 -11.44 5.37 15.30
N LYS A 45 -11.41 4.03 15.36
CA LYS A 45 -10.52 3.20 14.52
C LYS A 45 -11.25 2.86 13.22
N VAL A 46 -10.56 3.07 12.10
CA VAL A 46 -11.02 2.74 10.76
C VAL A 46 -10.09 1.72 10.11
N SER A 47 -10.67 0.76 9.41
CA SER A 47 -9.90 -0.18 8.60
C SER A 47 -9.49 0.50 7.30
N LYS A 48 -8.20 0.71 7.06
CA LYS A 48 -7.65 1.22 5.79
C LYS A 48 -6.81 0.13 5.12
N THR A 49 -6.79 0.08 3.79
CA THR A 49 -5.84 -0.78 3.07
C THR A 49 -4.43 -0.24 3.32
N GLY A 50 -3.46 -1.11 3.58
CA GLY A 50 -2.07 -0.70 3.70
C GLY A 50 -1.52 -0.13 2.39
N LYS A 51 -0.50 0.72 2.50
CA LYS A 51 0.21 1.28 1.34
C LYS A 51 1.37 0.36 0.98
N TRP A 52 1.42 -0.07 -0.29
CA TRP A 52 2.62 -0.67 -0.86
C TRP A 52 3.60 0.44 -1.23
N ILE A 53 4.86 0.28 -0.82
CA ILE A 53 5.95 1.06 -1.38
C ILE A 53 6.72 0.12 -2.31
N PRO A 54 6.90 0.48 -3.60
CA PRO A 54 7.53 -0.37 -4.62
C PRO A 54 8.94 -0.88 -4.32
N HIS A 55 9.57 -0.39 -3.26
CA HIS A 55 10.86 -0.85 -2.80
C HIS A 55 10.91 -0.62 -1.30
N GLY A 56 11.04 -1.68 -0.50
CA GLY A 56 11.34 -1.60 0.95
C GLY A 56 12.69 -0.92 1.29
N LYS A 57 13.26 -0.14 0.37
CA LYS A 57 14.56 0.54 0.39
C LYS A 57 14.45 2.07 0.58
N TRP A 58 13.25 2.67 0.44
CA TRP A 58 13.07 4.13 0.55
C TRP A 58 13.26 4.68 1.96
N GLU A 59 13.29 3.81 2.98
CA GLU A 59 13.61 4.21 4.36
C GLU A 59 15.13 4.37 4.61
N LEU A 60 16.03 4.10 3.64
CA LEU A 60 17.47 3.97 3.92
C LEU A 60 18.45 4.91 3.22
N LEU A 61 18.09 5.77 2.26
CA LEU A 61 19.06 6.74 1.73
C LEU A 61 18.41 8.11 1.50
N GLU A 62 18.63 9.03 2.44
CA GLU A 62 18.45 10.48 2.31
C GLU A 62 19.04 11.03 0.99
N ILE A 63 20.07 10.36 0.47
CA ILE A 63 20.71 10.60 -0.83
C ILE A 63 19.74 10.45 -2.02
N ASN A 64 18.76 9.53 -1.96
CA ASN A 64 17.79 9.34 -3.05
C ASN A 64 16.72 10.44 -3.05
N GLU A 65 16.37 10.98 -1.88
CA GLU A 65 15.35 12.04 -1.78
C GLU A 65 15.85 13.33 -2.42
N GLN A 66 17.06 13.78 -2.08
CA GLN A 66 17.62 15.00 -2.63
C GLN A 66 17.86 14.89 -4.15
N GLN A 67 18.28 13.71 -4.62
CA GLN A 67 18.43 13.45 -6.05
C GLN A 67 17.07 13.49 -6.78
N CYS A 68 16.03 12.86 -6.23
CA CYS A 68 14.68 12.94 -6.77
C CYS A 68 14.18 14.38 -6.81
N VAL A 69 14.31 15.13 -5.71
CA VAL A 69 13.88 16.53 -5.63
C VAL A 69 14.62 17.38 -6.66
N THR A 70 15.94 17.24 -6.74
CA THR A 70 16.77 18.00 -7.69
C THR A 70 16.39 17.69 -9.14
N CYS A 71 16.22 16.41 -9.48
CA CYS A 71 15.76 15.99 -10.80
C CYS A 71 14.37 16.56 -11.12
N CYS A 72 13.42 16.47 -10.19
CA CYS A 72 12.07 17.00 -10.38
C CYS A 72 12.06 18.51 -10.60
N VAL A 73 12.82 19.28 -9.82
CA VAL A 73 12.92 20.74 -9.96
C VAL A 73 13.50 21.12 -11.32
N SER A 74 14.56 20.42 -11.75
CA SER A 74 15.17 20.62 -13.08
C SER A 74 14.19 20.33 -14.21
N LEU A 75 13.52 19.17 -14.18
CA LEU A 75 12.50 18.77 -15.16
C LEU A 75 11.33 19.75 -15.22
N CYS A 76 10.82 20.19 -14.07
CA CYS A 76 9.75 21.18 -13.98
C CYS A 76 10.16 22.53 -14.59
N SER A 77 11.38 22.98 -14.29
CA SER A 77 11.92 24.24 -14.82
C SER A 77 12.08 24.17 -16.34
N HIS A 78 12.60 23.06 -16.86
CA HIS A 78 12.75 22.85 -18.29
C HIS A 78 11.40 22.77 -19.02
N LYS A 79 10.39 22.13 -18.40
CA LYS A 79 9.01 22.08 -18.93
C LYS A 79 8.36 23.46 -19.03
N LEU A 80 8.67 24.38 -18.10
CA LEU A 80 8.16 25.76 -18.15
C LEU A 80 8.82 26.58 -19.25
N GLN A 81 10.07 26.28 -19.61
CA GLN A 81 10.81 26.95 -20.67
C GLN A 81 10.49 26.40 -22.07
N ALA A 82 10.19 25.11 -22.20
CA ALA A 82 9.74 24.49 -23.45
C ALA A 82 8.83 23.27 -23.18
N PRO A 83 7.75 23.06 -23.96
CA PRO A 83 6.84 21.92 -23.78
C PRO A 83 7.49 20.59 -24.23
N ILE A 84 8.34 20.02 -23.38
CA ILE A 84 9.06 18.75 -23.64
C ILE A 84 8.16 17.52 -23.70
N LEU A 85 6.94 17.59 -23.15
CA LEU A 85 6.05 16.43 -23.05
C LEU A 85 5.65 15.83 -24.41
N GLY A 86 5.62 16.63 -25.47
CA GLY A 86 5.24 16.16 -26.82
C GLY A 86 6.34 15.35 -27.53
N GLY A 87 7.60 15.47 -27.11
CA GLY A 87 8.75 14.80 -27.72
C GLY A 87 9.32 13.64 -26.91
N ILE A 88 8.81 13.39 -25.71
CA ILE A 88 9.25 12.28 -24.88
C ILE A 88 8.59 11.00 -25.39
N LEU A 89 9.35 10.21 -26.14
CA LEU A 89 9.02 8.81 -26.33
C LEU A 89 9.42 8.06 -25.05
N THR A 90 8.46 7.76 -24.20
CA THR A 90 8.68 6.77 -23.15
C THR A 90 8.83 5.42 -23.84
N ASP A 91 10.02 4.86 -23.83
CA ASP A 91 10.21 3.46 -24.23
C ASP A 91 9.23 2.57 -23.46
N SER A 92 8.86 1.45 -24.06
CA SER A 92 7.85 0.54 -23.53
C SER A 92 8.40 -0.15 -22.29
N ASP A 93 7.94 0.29 -21.12
CA ASP A 93 8.30 -0.38 -19.86
C ASP A 93 7.85 -1.85 -19.88
N GLU A 94 8.79 -2.75 -19.59
CA GLU A 94 8.48 -4.15 -19.35
C GLU A 94 7.64 -4.26 -18.08
N LYS A 95 6.44 -4.84 -18.21
CA LYS A 95 5.57 -5.08 -17.07
C LYS A 95 5.44 -6.57 -16.81
N TRP A 96 5.94 -6.99 -15.65
CA TRP A 96 5.66 -8.30 -15.11
C TRP A 96 4.22 -8.35 -14.57
N ILE A 97 3.42 -9.29 -15.07
CA ILE A 97 2.11 -9.61 -14.48
C ILE A 97 2.27 -10.83 -13.59
N LEU A 98 1.99 -10.65 -12.30
CA LEU A 98 2.02 -11.71 -11.31
C LEU A 98 0.77 -12.60 -11.47
N TYR A 99 0.95 -13.93 -11.53
CA TYR A 99 -0.18 -14.86 -11.63
C TYR A 99 -1.13 -14.78 -10.43
N ASN A 100 -0.57 -14.59 -9.23
CA ASN A 100 -1.33 -14.41 -8.00
C ASN A 100 -1.19 -12.97 -7.48
N ASN A 101 -2.20 -12.14 -7.70
CA ASN A 101 -2.19 -10.74 -7.28
C ASN A 101 -2.34 -10.62 -5.75
N ILE A 102 -1.22 -10.56 -5.03
CA ILE A 102 -1.17 -10.40 -3.57
C ILE A 102 -1.77 -9.06 -3.18
N LYS A 103 -2.90 -9.07 -2.46
CA LYS A 103 -3.55 -7.86 -1.96
C LYS A 103 -2.95 -7.45 -0.61
N CYS A 104 -2.75 -6.14 -0.43
CA CYS A 104 -2.28 -5.59 0.84
C CYS A 104 -3.28 -5.90 1.95
N LYS A 105 -2.78 -6.28 3.14
CA LYS A 105 -3.64 -6.44 4.31
C LYS A 105 -4.21 -5.09 4.74
N ARG A 106 -5.41 -5.12 5.30
CA ARG A 106 -6.02 -3.93 5.91
C ARG A 106 -5.51 -3.76 7.32
N GLN A 107 -5.41 -2.52 7.76
CA GLN A 107 -4.93 -2.12 9.08
C GLN A 107 -5.97 -1.25 9.78
N TRP A 108 -6.12 -1.43 11.10
CA TRP A 108 -6.93 -0.58 11.96
C TRP A 108 -6.13 0.62 12.42
N LEU A 109 -6.60 1.81 12.06
CA LEU A 109 -5.88 3.06 12.23
C LEU A 109 -6.81 4.14 12.79
N CYS A 110 -6.27 5.09 13.53
CA CYS A 110 -7.04 6.25 13.95
C CYS A 110 -7.48 7.06 12.72
N ARG A 111 -8.63 7.74 12.83
CA ARG A 111 -9.04 8.68 11.80
C ARG A 111 -7.96 9.76 11.65
N GLY A 112 -7.57 10.06 10.40
CA GLY A 112 -6.50 11.01 10.09
C GLY A 112 -5.06 10.46 10.14
N SER A 113 -4.80 9.28 10.71
CA SER A 113 -3.42 8.76 10.75
C SER A 113 -2.96 8.21 9.40
N CYS A 114 -1.64 8.31 9.16
CA CYS A 114 -0.98 7.67 8.02
C CYS A 114 -1.07 6.14 8.10
N GLN A 115 -1.03 5.50 6.94
CA GLN A 115 -1.05 4.04 6.83
C GLN A 115 0.36 3.51 7.11
N PHE A 116 0.48 2.42 7.89
CA PHE A 116 1.77 1.78 8.05
C PHE A 116 2.22 1.16 6.73
N LEU A 117 3.51 1.23 6.49
CA LEU A 117 4.14 0.69 5.31
C LEU A 117 4.15 -0.83 5.42
N ASN A 118 3.59 -1.49 4.41
CA ASN A 118 3.75 -2.93 4.32
C ASN A 118 5.07 -3.18 3.60
N ARG A 119 5.97 -3.92 4.25
CA ARG A 119 7.18 -4.41 3.57
C ARG A 119 6.72 -5.20 2.35
N GLU A 120 7.31 -4.86 1.21
CA GLU A 120 7.12 -5.63 -0.02
C GLU A 120 7.39 -7.10 0.29
N VAL A 121 6.41 -7.96 -0.01
CA VAL A 121 6.65 -9.41 0.04
C VAL A 121 7.55 -9.69 -1.15
N ASP A 122 8.75 -10.22 -0.92
CA ASP A 122 9.67 -10.60 -1.98
C ASP A 122 8.98 -11.64 -2.89
N CYS A 123 8.44 -11.16 -4.01
CA CYS A 123 7.59 -11.93 -4.92
C CYS A 123 8.41 -12.89 -5.78
N THR A 124 9.72 -12.69 -5.84
CA THR A 124 10.62 -13.33 -6.82
C THR A 124 10.86 -14.82 -6.55
N ARG A 125 10.65 -15.28 -5.30
CA ARG A 125 11.02 -16.64 -4.90
C ARG A 125 9.98 -17.74 -5.17
N LYS A 126 8.70 -17.42 -5.48
CA LYS A 126 7.63 -18.44 -5.47
C LYS A 126 6.58 -18.36 -6.59
N ASN A 127 6.55 -17.33 -7.42
CA ASN A 127 5.48 -17.17 -8.41
C ASN A 127 6.06 -17.20 -9.83
N SER A 128 5.36 -17.87 -10.74
CA SER A 128 5.60 -17.78 -12.18
C SER A 128 5.21 -16.38 -12.69
N PHE A 129 6.08 -15.79 -13.51
CA PHE A 129 5.89 -14.47 -14.11
C PHE A 129 5.69 -14.61 -15.62
N VAL A 130 4.84 -13.75 -16.20
CA VAL A 130 4.75 -13.57 -17.65
C VAL A 130 5.25 -12.17 -17.97
N CYS A 131 6.29 -12.07 -18.81
CA CYS A 131 6.73 -10.81 -19.39
C CYS A 131 5.85 -10.49 -20.60
N MET A 132 5.25 -9.30 -20.60
CA MET A 132 4.64 -8.75 -21.81
C MET A 132 5.39 -7.48 -22.19
N VAL A 133 5.99 -7.51 -23.39
CA VAL A 133 6.55 -6.32 -24.02
C VAL A 133 5.45 -5.70 -24.88
N ARG A 134 5.01 -4.50 -24.53
CA ARG A 134 3.98 -3.78 -25.29
C ARG A 134 4.62 -2.70 -26.14
N PHE A 135 4.95 -3.01 -27.39
CA PHE A 135 5.32 -1.97 -28.35
C PHE A 135 4.09 -1.12 -28.71
N LYS A 136 4.05 0.13 -28.23
CA LYS A 136 3.17 1.16 -28.81
C LYS A 136 3.96 1.89 -29.91
N GLY A 137 4.14 1.21 -31.04
CA GLY A 137 4.58 1.88 -32.25
C GLY A 137 3.42 2.70 -32.82
N ASN A 138 3.55 4.03 -32.86
CA ASN A 138 2.83 4.80 -33.86
C ASN A 138 3.55 4.55 -35.19
N CYS A 139 3.09 3.53 -35.93
CA CYS A 139 3.43 3.41 -37.33
C CYS A 139 2.76 4.57 -38.07
N LEU A 140 3.50 5.66 -38.30
CA LEU A 140 3.18 6.58 -39.38
C LEU A 140 3.59 5.87 -40.68
N LEU A 141 2.59 5.35 -41.41
CA LEU A 141 2.67 5.14 -42.85
C LEU A 141 2.39 6.48 -43.56
#